data_AF-A0A392NK48-F1
#
_entry.id   AF-A0A392NK48-F1
#
_cell.length_a   1.000
_cell.length_b   1.000
_cell.length_c   1.000
_cell.angle_alpha   90.00
_cell.angle_beta   90.00
_cell.angle_gamma   90.00
#
_symmetry.space_group_name_H-M   'P 1'
#
loop_
_entity.id
_entity.type
_entity.pdbx_description
1 polymer ?
#
loop_
_entity_poly.entity_id
_entity_poly.type
_entity_poly.pdbx_seq_one_letter_code
_entity_poly.pdbx_strand_id
1 'polypeptide(L)' 'MLVWVLWNNTNNCVWNNAKEPGQQLGVKALCRRSDWDAVQVAHNRSAQAEQLHLQQTVQWQKPTCGRYKCNVNA' A
#
# COMPACT_ATOMS: atom_id res chain seq x y z
N MET A 1 3.87 -12.10 -7.32
CA MET A 1 4.39 -12.75 -6.10
C MET A 1 4.96 -14.15 -6.35
N LEU A 2 4.27 -15.05 -7.07
CA LEU A 2 4.79 -16.39 -7.41
C LEU A 2 6.19 -16.39 -8.08
N VAL A 3 6.37 -15.58 -9.12
CA VAL A 3 7.67 -15.45 -9.83
C VAL A 3 8.78 -15.00 -8.88
N TRP A 4 8.48 -14.08 -7.96
CA TRP A 4 9.44 -13.61 -6.96
C TRP A 4 9.80 -14.70 -5.93
N VAL A 5 8.82 -15.50 -5.49
CA VAL A 5 9.07 -16.62 -4.56
C VAL A 5 9.92 -17.71 -5.22
N LEU A 6 9.63 -18.03 -6.49
CA LEU A 6 10.43 -18.98 -7.28
C LEU A 6 11.86 -18.47 -7.47
N TRP A 7 12.02 -17.21 -7.86
CA TRP A 7 13.32 -16.55 -7.99
C TRP A 7 14.10 -16.55 -6.67
N ASN A 8 13.44 -16.24 -5.56
CA ASN A 8 14.04 -16.28 -4.24
C ASN A 8 14.52 -17.68 -3.86
N ASN A 9 13.72 -18.71 -4.14
CA ASN A 9 14.10 -20.11 -3.87
C ASN A 9 15.29 -20.55 -4.72
N THR A 10 15.36 -20.15 -6.00
CA THR A 10 16.52 -20.45 -6.84
C THR A 10 17.77 -19.73 -6.35
N ASN A 11 17.65 -18.48 -5.90
CA ASN A 11 18.77 -17.76 -5.29
C ASN A 11 19.23 -18.41 -3.99
N ASN A 12 18.30 -18.83 -3.12
CA ASN A 12 18.67 -19.52 -1.88
C ASN A 12 19.39 -20.84 -2.13
N CYS A 13 19.03 -21.55 -3.20
CA CYS A 13 19.73 -22.76 -3.60
C CYS A 13 21.17 -22.47 -4.03
N VAL A 14 21.40 -21.36 -4.74
CA VAL A 14 22.73 -20.96 -5.24
C VAL A 14 23.61 -20.45 -4.10
N TRP A 15 23.08 -19.59 -3.23
CA TRP A 15 23.87 -18.87 -2.23
C TRP A 15 23.96 -19.59 -0.89
N ASN A 16 22.95 -20.39 -0.53
CA ASN A 16 22.83 -21.01 0.79
C ASN A 16 22.72 -22.55 0.73
N ASN A 17 22.81 -23.18 -0.45
CA ASN A 17 22.54 -24.61 -0.67
C ASN A 17 21.21 -25.10 -0.10
N ALA A 18 20.26 -24.18 0.10
CA ALA A 18 18.96 -24.45 0.69
C ALA A 18 17.87 -24.36 -0.39
N LYS A 19 17.11 -25.44 -0.58
CA LYS A 19 16.02 -25.50 -1.55
C LYS A 19 14.73 -25.91 -0.85
N GLU A 20 13.76 -25.01 -0.82
CA GLU A 20 12.43 -25.31 -0.27
C GLU A 20 11.65 -26.21 -1.26
N PRO A 21 10.82 -27.15 -0.76
CA PRO A 21 9.93 -27.96 -1.59
C PRO A 21 8.90 -27.11 -2.34
N GLY A 22 8.59 -27.48 -3.58
CA GLY A 22 7.69 -26.73 -4.46
C GLY A 22 6.28 -26.48 -3.88
N GLN A 23 5.73 -27.44 -3.14
CA GLN A 23 4.42 -27.30 -2.49
C GLN A 23 4.43 -26.20 -1.41
N GLN A 24 5.50 -26.12 -0.61
CA GLN A 24 5.64 -25.08 0.42
C GLN A 24 5.82 -23.69 -0.20
N LEU A 25 6.51 -23.60 -1.33
CA LEU A 25 6.63 -22.34 -2.09
C LEU A 25 5.28 -21.86 -2.62
N GLY A 26 4.44 -22.78 -3.09
CA GLY A 26 3.08 -22.47 -3.53
C GLY A 26 2.24 -21.87 -2.40
N VAL A 27 2.22 -22.54 -1.25
CA VAL A 27 1.51 -22.05 -0.05
C VAL A 27 2.04 -20.68 0.39
N LYS A 28 3.37 -20.51 0.45
CA LYS A 28 4.03 -19.26 0.83
C LYS A 28 3.71 -18.11 -0.14
N ALA A 29 3.65 -18.41 -1.44
CA ALA A 29 3.29 -17.43 -2.45
C ALA A 29 1.80 -17.04 -2.38
N LEU A 30 0.91 -17.99 -2.06
CA LEU A 30 -0.51 -17.72 -1.84
C LEU A 30 -0.73 -16.85 -0.60
N CYS A 31 -0.08 -17.15 0.52
CA CYS A 31 -0.14 -16.30 1.72
C CYS A 31 0.39 -14.88 1.44
N ARG A 32 1.55 -14.75 0.79
CA ARG A 32 2.06 -13.43 0.41
C ARG A 32 1.13 -12.68 -0.55
N ARG A 33 0.43 -13.40 -1.42
CA ARG A 33 -0.58 -12.82 -2.31
C ARG A 33 -1.77 -12.29 -1.49
N SER A 34 -2.32 -13.09 -0.58
CA SER A 34 -3.46 -12.67 0.25
C SER A 34 -3.13 -11.46 1.13
N ASP A 35 -1.93 -11.43 1.70
CA ASP A 35 -1.48 -10.30 2.53
C ASP A 35 -1.36 -9.03 1.69
N TRP A 36 -0.79 -9.14 0.49
CA TRP A 36 -0.69 -8.00 -0.43
C TRP A 36 -2.05 -7.51 -0.90
N ASP A 37 -2.98 -8.43 -1.20
CA ASP A 37 -4.34 -8.07 -1.59
C ASP A 37 -5.07 -7.34 -0.45
N ALA A 38 -4.88 -7.75 0.81
CA ALA A 38 -5.42 -7.06 1.97
C ALA A 38 -4.86 -5.63 2.13
N VAL A 39 -3.55 -5.45 1.94
CA VAL A 39 -2.89 -4.13 1.95
C VAL A 39 -3.42 -3.25 0.82
N GLN A 40 -3.60 -3.80 -0.39
CA GLN A 40 -4.16 -3.07 -1.52
C GLN A 40 -5.60 -2.60 -1.25
N VAL A 41 -6.43 -3.46 -0.65
CA VAL A 41 -7.80 -3.07 -0.26
C VAL A 41 -7.77 -1.94 0.78
N ALA A 42 -6.92 -2.04 1.79
CA ALA A 42 -6.79 -0.99 2.81
C ALA A 42 -6.30 0.33 2.19
N HIS A 43 -5.26 0.28 1.35
CA HIS A 43 -4.74 1.44 0.65
C HIS A 43 -5.79 2.11 -0.24
N ASN A 44 -6.53 1.34 -1.03
CA ASN A 44 -7.55 1.88 -1.92
C ASN A 44 -8.72 2.51 -1.16
N ARG A 45 -9.09 1.96 0.01
CA ARG A 45 -10.08 2.59 0.89
C ARG A 45 -9.59 3.92 1.45
N SER A 46 -8.33 3.99 1.88
CA SER A 46 -7.73 5.25 2.35
C SER A 46 -7.67 6.28 1.22
N ALA A 47 -7.25 5.88 0.02
CA ALA A 47 -7.22 6.77 -1.15
C ALA A 47 -8.62 7.28 -1.52
N GLN A 48 -9.65 6.42 -1.47
CA GLN A 48 -11.04 6.85 -1.68
C GLN A 48 -11.54 7.80 -0.59
N ALA A 49 -11.17 7.58 0.67
CA ALA A 49 -11.52 8.47 1.77
C ALA A 49 -10.86 9.85 1.62
N GLU A 50 -9.60 9.91 1.20
CA GLU A 50 -8.90 11.16 0.87
C GLU A 50 -9.55 11.88 -0.33
N GLN A 51 -9.94 11.12 -1.35
CA GLN A 51 -10.61 11.69 -2.53
C GLN A 51 -12.00 12.25 -2.21
N LEU A 52 -12.76 11.60 -1.32
CA LEU A 52 -14.02 12.13 -0.77
C LEU A 52 -13.80 13.38 0.09
N HIS A 53 -12.73 13.42 0.89
CA HIS A 53 -12.36 14.60 1.68
C HIS A 53 -12.02 15.81 0.79
N LEU A 54 -11.30 15.57 -0.32
CA LEU A 54 -11.01 16.58 -1.34
C LEU A 54 -12.25 17.01 -2.14
N GLN A 55 -13.24 16.14 -2.34
CA GLN A 55 -14.52 16.54 -2.94
C GLN A 55 -15.39 17.37 -1.98
N GLN A 56 -15.30 17.15 -0.66
CA GLN A 56 -16.06 17.92 0.33
C GLN A 56 -15.39 19.25 0.75
N THR A 57 -14.14 19.49 0.38
CA THR A 57 -13.39 20.69 0.78
C THR A 57 -12.55 21.12 -0.42
N VAL A 58 -12.76 22.26 -1.08
CA VAL A 58 -12.74 23.62 -0.52
C VAL A 58 -13.57 24.54 -1.41
N GLN A 59 -14.81 24.85 -1.03
CA GLN A 59 -15.37 26.15 -1.44
C GLN A 59 -14.88 27.17 -0.41
N TRP A 60 -14.07 28.14 -0.85
CA TRP A 60 -13.56 29.17 0.04
C TRP A 60 -14.72 29.96 0.64
N GLN A 61 -14.91 29.87 1.95
CA GLN A 61 -15.88 30.67 2.68
C GLN A 61 -15.19 31.87 3.32
N LYS A 62 -15.82 33.05 3.20
CA LYS A 62 -15.31 34.28 3.79
C LYS A 62 -15.25 34.11 5.32
N PRO A 63 -14.11 34.43 5.97
CA PRO A 63 -14.02 34.41 7.42
C PRO A 63 -15.06 35.33 8.06
N THR A 64 -15.57 34.94 9.22
CA THR A 64 -16.47 35.76 10.04
C THR A 64 -15.80 37.09 10.38
N CYS A 65 -16.57 38.18 10.48
CA CYS A 65 -16.06 39.52 10.77
C CYS A 65 -15.12 39.50 11.99
N GLY A 66 -13.90 40.00 11.84
CA GLY A 66 -12.86 39.98 12.88
C GLY A 66 -11.79 38.88 12.76
N ARG A 67 -11.88 37.98 11.77
CA ARG A 67 -10.83 36.99 11.47
C ARG A 67 -10.22 37.24 10.08
N TYR A 68 -8.90 37.18 10.00
CA TYR A 68 -8.15 37.32 8.74
C TYR A 68 -7.52 35.99 8.34
N LYS A 69 -7.47 35.71 7.03
CA LYS A 69 -6.79 34.52 6.51
C LYS A 69 -5.28 34.76 6.55
N CYS A 70 -4.58 34.14 7.50
CA CYS A 70 -3.12 34.09 7.50
C CYS A 70 -2.69 32.91 6.61
N ASN A 71 -2.11 33.19 5.45
CA ASN A 71 -1.44 32.14 4.67
C ASN A 71 -0.05 31.94 5.28
N VAL A 72 0.27 30.69 5.65
CA VAL A 72 1.58 30.33 6.23
C VAL A 72 2.49 29.91 5.08
N ASN A 73 2.99 30.91 4.36
CA ASN A 73 4.05 30.73 3.39
C ASN A 73 5.14 31.75 3.74
N ALA A 74 6.09 31.27 4.53
CA ALA A 74 7.36 31.92 4.86
C ALA A 74 8.47 31.26 4.04
#